data_AF-A0A844Y4W1-F1
#
_entry.id   AF-A0A844Y4W1-F1
#
_cell.length_a   1.000
_cell.length_b   1.000
_cell.length_c   1.000
_cell.angle_alpha   90.00
_cell.angle_beta   90.00
_cell.angle_gamma   90.00
#
_symmetry.space_group_name_H-M   'P 1'
#
loop_
_entity.id
_entity.type
_entity.pdbx_description
1 polymer ?
#
loop_
_entity_poly.entity_id
_entity_poly.type
_entity_poly.pdbx_seq_one_letter_code
_entity_poly.pdbx_strand_id
1 'polypeptide(L)' 'MGRVQIVIRPLDNAGAHSNGSDTELDSDSIESALLVSDINLVHGTAELFADGKRIARLIKRGTGHAPFWELG' A
#
# COMPACT_ATOMS: atom_id res chain seq x y z
N MET A 1 11.67 11.98 -12.96
CA MET A 1 10.55 11.22 -12.37
C MET A 1 10.64 11.40 -10.87
N GLY A 2 9.55 11.86 -10.23
CA GLY A 2 9.57 12.24 -8.81
C GLY A 2 9.59 11.00 -7.91
N ARG A 3 10.35 11.08 -6.81
CA ARG A 3 10.37 10.03 -5.78
C ARG A 3 8.97 9.90 -5.15
N VAL A 4 8.51 8.68 -4.97
CA VAL A 4 7.22 8.33 -4.36
C VAL A 4 7.48 7.62 -3.04
N GLN A 5 6.97 8.15 -1.95
CA GLN A 5 6.96 7.47 -0.66
C GLN A 5 5.71 6.60 -0.55
N ILE A 6 5.87 5.42 0.05
CA ILE A 6 4.84 4.41 0.24
C ILE A 6 4.69 4.18 1.74
N VAL A 7 3.46 4.18 2.24
CA VAL A 7 3.15 3.78 3.61
C VAL A 7 2.19 2.59 3.57
N ILE A 8 2.66 1.44 4.03
CA ILE A 8 1.90 0.19 4.05
C ILE A 8 1.36 -0.05 5.45
N ARG A 9 0.04 -0.24 5.55
CA ARG A 9 -0.67 -0.54 6.79
C ARG A 9 -1.41 -1.88 6.66
N PRO A 10 -0.86 -2.97 7.22
CA PRO A 10 -1.53 -4.24 7.21
C PRO A 10 -2.76 -4.22 8.12
N LEU A 11 -3.82 -4.90 7.69
CA LEU A 11 -5.00 -5.16 8.51
C LEU A 11 -5.04 -6.64 8.88
N ASP A 12 -5.51 -6.94 10.08
CA ASP A 12 -5.78 -8.31 10.52
C ASP A 12 -7.05 -8.88 9.85
N ASN A 13 -7.40 -10.12 10.20
CA ASN A 13 -8.57 -10.80 9.66
C ASN A 13 -9.91 -10.17 10.11
N ALA A 14 -9.91 -9.35 11.16
CA ALA A 14 -11.07 -8.58 11.61
C ALA A 14 -11.18 -7.21 10.93
N GLY A 15 -10.21 -6.86 10.07
CA GLY A 15 -10.11 -5.55 9.42
C GLY A 15 -9.59 -4.45 10.35
N ALA A 16 -9.10 -4.80 11.53
CA ALA A 16 -8.41 -3.87 12.42
C ALA A 16 -6.95 -3.73 12.00
N HIS A 17 -6.31 -2.62 12.36
CA HIS A 17 -4.88 -2.47 12.12
C HIS A 17 -4.13 -3.59 12.84
N SER A 18 -3.33 -4.37 12.10
CA SER A 18 -2.56 -5.43 12.72
C SER A 18 -1.59 -4.80 13.72
N ASN A 19 -1.27 -5.48 14.82
CA ASN A 19 -0.26 -5.00 15.79
C ASN A 19 1.15 -4.80 15.21
N GLY A 20 1.37 -5.04 13.92
CA GLY A 20 2.60 -4.69 13.22
C GLY A 20 2.72 -3.17 13.01
N SER A 21 3.94 -2.68 12.90
CA SER A 21 4.20 -1.28 12.55
C SER A 21 3.86 -1.01 11.09
N ASP A 22 3.40 0.21 10.79
CA ASP A 22 3.41 0.76 9.44
C ASP A 22 4.79 0.58 8.80
N THR A 23 4.82 0.20 7.53
CA THR A 23 6.06 0.06 6.77
C THR A 23 6.18 1.21 5.78
N GLU A 24 7.21 2.03 5.94
CA GLU A 24 7.52 3.13 5.04
C GLU A 24 8.61 2.71 4.04
N LEU A 25 8.38 2.98 2.75
CA LEU A 25 9.30 2.64 1.66
C LEU A 25 9.39 3.80 0.67
N ASP A 26 10.52 3.91 -0.02
CA ASP A 26 10.71 4.85 -1.12
C ASP A 26 10.73 4.12 -2.47
N SER A 27 10.23 4.79 -3.51
CA SER A 27 10.27 4.30 -4.88
C SER A 27 10.55 5.42 -5.89
N ASP A 28 11.13 5.06 -7.02
CA ASP A 28 11.52 6.02 -8.06
C ASP A 28 10.39 6.33 -9.06
N SER A 29 9.27 5.59 -8.99
CA SER A 29 8.09 5.77 -9.83
C SER A 29 6.82 5.27 -9.16
N ILE A 30 5.65 5.66 -9.68
CA ILE A 30 4.35 5.18 -9.19
C ILE A 30 4.17 3.70 -9.50
N GLU A 31 4.59 3.26 -10.69
CA GLU A 31 4.48 1.88 -11.15
C GLU A 31 5.29 0.94 -10.25
N SER A 32 6.53 1.31 -9.93
CA SER A 32 7.36 0.58 -8.97
C SER A 32 6.74 0.59 -7.58
N ALA A 33 6.15 1.72 -7.15
CA ALA A 33 5.49 1.82 -5.86
C ALA A 33 4.28 0.89 -5.73
N LEU A 34 3.50 0.73 -6.81
CA LEU A 34 2.38 -0.21 -6.86
C LEU A 34 2.85 -1.66 -6.74
N LEU A 35 3.90 -2.03 -7.48
CA LEU A 35 4.51 -3.37 -7.42
C LEU A 35 5.05 -3.68 -6.01
N VAL A 36 5.79 -2.74 -5.41
CA VAL A 36 6.31 -2.89 -4.04
C VAL A 36 5.18 -3.03 -3.03
N SER A 37 4.13 -2.22 -3.17
CA SER A 37 2.94 -2.31 -2.31
C SER A 37 2.27 -3.69 -2.44
N ASP A 38 2.20 -4.24 -3.65
CA ASP A 38 1.58 -5.55 -3.90
C ASP A 38 2.35 -6.72 -3.30
N ILE A 39 3.68 -6.66 -3.37
CA ILE A 39 4.56 -7.66 -2.76
C ILE A 39 4.48 -7.62 -1.23
N ASN A 40 4.47 -6.42 -0.65
CA ASN A 40 4.61 -6.25 0.80
C ASN A 40 3.29 -6.25 1.57
N LEU A 41 2.15 -6.06 0.89
CA LEU A 41 0.83 -6.06 1.52
C LEU A 41 0.04 -7.29 1.08
N VAL A 42 -0.39 -8.11 2.03
CA VAL A 42 -1.32 -9.23 1.78
C VAL A 42 -2.77 -8.76 1.92
N HIS A 43 -3.09 -8.06 3.01
CA HIS A 43 -4.40 -7.47 3.29
C HIS A 43 -4.22 -6.16 4.07
N GLY A 44 -4.92 -5.10 3.65
CA GLY A 44 -4.88 -3.80 4.32
C GLY A 44 -4.86 -2.62 3.35
N THR A 45 -4.14 -1.55 3.71
CA THR A 45 -4.04 -0.34 2.88
C THR A 45 -2.61 0.06 2.55
N ALA A 46 -2.38 0.56 1.35
CA ALA A 46 -1.15 1.24 0.94
C ALA A 46 -1.47 2.70 0.58
N GLU A 47 -0.71 3.65 1.11
CA GLU A 47 -0.81 5.07 0.75
C GLU A 47 0.43 5.50 -0.01
N LEU A 48 0.22 6.26 -1.09
CA LEU A 48 1.30 6.79 -1.92
C LEU A 48 1.38 8.31 -1.74
N PHE A 49 2.59 8.82 -1.55
CA PHE A 49 2.88 10.23 -1.38
C PHE A 49 3.90 10.69 -2.41
N ALA A 50 3.67 11.85 -3.01
CA ALA A 50 4.63 12.53 -3.87
C ALA A 50 4.77 13.97 -3.37
N ASP A 51 6.00 14.44 -3.21
CA ASP A 51 6.32 15.78 -2.68
C ASP A 51 5.60 16.09 -1.35
N GLY A 52 5.54 15.09 -0.46
CA GLY A 52 4.87 15.19 0.84
C GLY A 52 3.34 15.18 0.79
N LYS A 53 2.72 15.12 -0.40
CA LYS A 53 1.27 15.07 -0.57
C LYS A 53 0.80 13.66 -0.87
N ARG A 54 -0.25 13.19 -0.18
CA ARG A 54 -0.89 11.90 -0.49
C ARG A 54 -1.56 12.00 -1.87
N ILE A 55 -1.13 11.16 -2.80
CA ILE A 55 -1.65 11.09 -4.17
C ILE A 55 -2.60 9.92 -4.38
N ALA A 56 -2.50 8.86 -3.58
CA ALA A 56 -3.43 7.74 -3.63
C ALA A 56 -3.52 7.02 -2.27
N ARG A 57 -4.68 6.40 -2.03
CA ARG A 57 -4.88 5.39 -1.00
C ARG A 57 -5.52 4.17 -1.67
N LEU A 58 -4.87 3.03 -1.49
CA LEU A 58 -5.22 1.77 -2.13
C LEU A 58 -5.55 0.77 -1.05
N ILE A 59 -6.67 0.06 -1.21
CA ILE A 59 -7.10 -0.99 -0.30
C ILE A 59 -6.92 -2.31 -1.04
N LYS A 60 -6.12 -3.21 -0.47
CA LYS A 60 -5.95 -4.55 -1.05
C LYS A 60 -7.15 -5.40 -0.66
N ARG A 61 -7.93 -5.79 -1.66
CA ARG A 61 -9.12 -6.64 -1.53
C ARG A 61 -8.87 -7.99 -2.20
N GLY A 62 -9.68 -8.98 -1.80
CA GLY A 62 -9.52 -10.36 -2.26
C GLY A 62 -8.36 -11.07 -1.56
N THR A 63 -8.42 -12.40 -1.51
CA THR A 63 -7.36 -13.26 -0.96
C THR A 63 -7.04 -14.37 -1.96
N GLY A 64 -5.84 -14.94 -1.86
CA GLY A 64 -5.43 -16.06 -2.70
C GLY A 64 -5.26 -15.71 -4.18
N HIS A 65 -6.15 -16.20 -5.04
CA HIS A 65 -5.96 -16.24 -6.50
C HIS A 65 -6.44 -15.00 -7.27
N ALA A 66 -7.11 -14.04 -6.62
CA ALA A 66 -7.61 -12.84 -7.29
C ALA A 66 -7.55 -11.58 -6.39
N PRO A 67 -6.37 -11.22 -5.84
CA PRO A 67 -6.23 -9.95 -5.17
C PRO A 67 -6.38 -8.80 -6.18
N PHE A 68 -7.04 -7.72 -5.77
CA PHE A 68 -7.16 -6.50 -6.55
C PHE A 68 -7.10 -5.28 -5.65
N TRP A 69 -6.75 -4.15 -6.26
CA TRP A 69 -6.70 -2.86 -5.59
C TRP A 69 -8.01 -2.11 -5.78
N GLU A 70 -8.58 -1.65 -4.67
CA GLU A 70 -9.69 -0.71 -4.64
C GLU A 70 -9.15 0.69 -4.30
N LEU A 71 -9.62 1.73 -4.98
CA LEU A 71 -9.31 3.12 -4.63
C LEU A 71 -10.15 3.51 -3.41
N GLY A 72 -9.52 4.07 -2.36
CA GLY A 72 -10.22 4.45 -1.11
C GLY A 72 -9.71 5.74 -0.46
#